data_AF-A0A7S3LDL7-F1
#
_entry.id   AF-A0A7S3LDL7-F1
#
_cell.length_a   1.000
_cell.length_b   1.000
_cell.length_c   1.000
_cell.angle_alpha   90.00
_cell.angle_beta   90.00
_cell.angle_gamma   90.00
#
_symmetry.space_group_name_H-M   'P 1'
#
loop_
_entity.id
_entity.type
_entity.pdbx_description
1 polymer ?
#
loop_
_entity_poly.entity_id
_entity_poly.type
_entity_poly.pdbx_seq_one_letter_code
_entity_poly.pdbx_strand_id
1 'polypeptide(L)'
;SFDEIKKANEEAASKADKSVRSPLAPVSDREKEAMDKLRKPVILYMALAVRRTEIVESLFRKCSEENADALSKTVRANMSKLARAAAIKHGGASVAMSVAAMAGPKQVPMLLSFLENMSANPDQELIDACYKIQDSKSSDGESKDPRFIIPVVASMKRVELVTHLPDFVRAEDNVFLGALTRMGDRVGRQ
;
A
#
# COMPACT_ATOMS: atom_id res chain seq x y z
N SER A 1 16.16 21.52 -32.74
CA SER A 1 15.00 22.43 -32.88
C SER A 1 13.91 22.09 -31.87
N PHE A 2 13.10 23.04 -31.40
CA PHE A 2 11.94 22.76 -30.53
C PHE A 2 10.96 21.78 -31.21
N ASP A 3 10.94 21.76 -32.55
CA ASP A 3 10.18 20.81 -33.37
C ASP A 3 10.71 19.38 -33.28
N GLU A 4 12.02 19.18 -33.11
CA GLU A 4 12.60 17.83 -32.94
C GLU A 4 12.26 17.26 -31.56
N ILE A 5 12.20 18.11 -30.53
CA ILE A 5 11.78 17.73 -29.17
C ILE A 5 10.28 17.38 -29.17
N LYS A 6 9.46 18.16 -29.86
CA LYS A 6 8.03 17.90 -30.01
C LYS A 6 7.78 16.57 -30.75
N LYS A 7 8.50 16.33 -31.84
CA LYS A 7 8.41 15.09 -32.63
C LYS A 7 8.89 13.86 -31.84
N ALA A 8 9.95 14.00 -31.05
CA ALA A 8 10.41 12.94 -30.15
C ALA A 8 9.41 12.63 -29.03
N ASN A 9 8.73 13.65 -28.47
CA ASN A 9 7.67 13.47 -27.47
C ASN A 9 6.40 12.84 -28.07
N GLU A 10 6.02 13.22 -29.30
CA GLU A 10 4.90 12.64 -30.03
C GLU A 10 5.16 11.16 -30.39
N GLU A 11 6.40 10.80 -30.77
CA GLU A 11 6.82 9.40 -30.97
C GLU A 11 6.91 8.59 -29.67
N ALA A 12 7.28 9.22 -28.56
CA ALA A 12 7.27 8.60 -27.23
C ALA A 12 5.85 8.34 -26.74
N ALA A 13 4.92 9.27 -26.99
CA ALA A 13 3.50 9.13 -26.69
C ALA A 13 2.81 8.08 -27.57
N SER A 14 3.19 7.97 -28.85
CA SER A 14 2.62 6.97 -29.77
C SER A 14 3.14 5.55 -29.54
N LYS A 15 4.27 5.40 -28.83
CA LYS A 15 4.83 4.10 -28.38
C LYS A 15 4.50 3.78 -26.93
N ALA A 16 3.79 4.65 -26.21
CA ALA A 16 3.29 4.38 -24.86
C ALA A 16 2.08 3.44 -24.88
N ASP A 17 2.14 2.36 -25.66
CA ASP A 17 1.26 1.21 -25.51
C ASP A 17 1.81 0.32 -24.39
N LYS A 18 1.89 0.91 -23.20
CA LYS A 18 1.83 0.18 -21.95
C LYS A 18 0.54 0.62 -21.33
N SER A 19 -0.54 -0.05 -21.72
CA SER A 19 -1.66 -0.27 -20.80
C SER A 19 -1.05 -0.46 -19.42
N VAL A 20 -1.18 0.55 -18.54
CA VAL A 20 -0.75 0.48 -17.16
C VAL A 20 -1.72 -0.50 -16.51
N ARG A 21 -1.54 -1.79 -16.81
CA ARG A 21 -2.33 -2.86 -16.21
C ARG A 21 -2.05 -2.73 -14.73
N SER A 22 -3.14 -2.64 -13.96
CA SER A 22 -3.05 -2.59 -12.51
C SER A 22 -2.05 -3.66 -12.03
N PRO A 23 -1.14 -3.35 -11.08
CA PRO A 23 -0.22 -4.35 -10.53
C PRO A 23 -0.93 -5.59 -9.94
N LEU A 24 -2.24 -5.48 -9.66
CA LEU A 24 -3.09 -6.55 -9.15
C LEU A 24 -3.86 -7.30 -10.25
N ALA A 25 -3.76 -6.86 -11.51
CA ALA A 25 -4.38 -7.55 -12.63
C ALA A 25 -3.65 -8.87 -12.91
N PRO A 26 -4.38 -9.91 -13.37
CA PRO A 26 -3.75 -11.14 -13.82
C PRO A 26 -2.92 -10.88 -15.07
N VAL A 27 -1.74 -11.50 -15.14
CA VAL A 27 -0.83 -11.46 -16.29
C VAL A 27 -1.10 -12.59 -17.29
N SER A 28 -1.89 -13.59 -16.89
CA SER A 28 -2.29 -14.72 -17.74
C SER A 28 -3.69 -15.25 -17.39
N ASP A 29 -4.31 -15.99 -18.31
CA ASP A 29 -5.60 -16.65 -18.06
C ASP A 29 -5.53 -17.69 -16.95
N ARG A 30 -4.40 -18.41 -16.83
CA ARG A 30 -4.17 -19.37 -15.75
C ARG A 30 -4.12 -18.68 -14.39
N GLU A 31 -3.45 -17.53 -14.29
CA GLU A 31 -3.41 -16.75 -13.06
C GLU A 31 -4.81 -16.22 -12.71
N LYS A 32 -5.56 -15.73 -13.71
CA LYS A 32 -6.94 -15.29 -13.52
C LYS A 32 -7.82 -16.39 -12.94
N GLU A 33 -7.76 -17.60 -13.52
CA GLU A 33 -8.50 -18.75 -13.01
C GLU A 33 -8.10 -19.13 -11.58
N ALA A 34 -6.80 -19.07 -11.26
CA ALA A 34 -6.31 -19.30 -9.89
C ALA A 34 -6.84 -18.24 -8.91
N MET A 35 -6.78 -16.96 -9.27
CA MET A 35 -7.30 -15.86 -8.45
C MET A 35 -8.81 -16.00 -8.20
N ASP A 36 -9.58 -16.37 -9.23
CA ASP A 36 -11.03 -16.59 -9.12
C ASP A 36 -11.37 -17.75 -8.18
N LYS A 37 -10.60 -18.85 -8.23
CA LYS A 37 -10.74 -19.98 -7.29
C LYS A 37 -10.35 -19.60 -5.86
N LEU A 38 -9.31 -18.78 -5.68
CA LEU A 38 -8.82 -18.33 -4.38
C LEU A 38 -9.74 -17.29 -3.71
N ARG A 39 -10.54 -16.56 -4.49
CA ARG A 39 -11.31 -15.41 -4.00
C ARG A 39 -12.22 -15.72 -2.81
N LYS A 40 -13.03 -16.78 -2.91
CA LYS A 40 -13.96 -17.18 -1.82
C LYS A 40 -13.21 -17.64 -0.57
N PRO A 41 -12.24 -18.58 -0.66
CA PRO A 41 -11.41 -18.97 0.49
C PRO A 41 -10.71 -17.79 1.16
N VAL A 42 -10.13 -16.87 0.39
CA VAL A 42 -9.43 -15.69 0.90
C VAL A 42 -10.39 -14.80 1.68
N ILE A 43 -11.60 -14.52 1.17
CA ILE A 43 -12.58 -13.69 1.87
C ILE A 43 -13.00 -14.31 3.20
N LEU A 44 -13.21 -15.64 3.23
CA LEU A 44 -13.54 -16.35 4.47
C LEU A 44 -12.38 -16.29 5.48
N TYR A 45 -11.14 -16.47 5.01
CA TYR A 45 -9.95 -16.39 5.84
C TYR A 45 -9.75 -14.97 6.40
N MET A 46 -9.95 -13.93 5.59
CA MET A 46 -9.93 -12.54 6.04
C MET A 46 -11.00 -12.26 7.09
N ALA A 47 -12.20 -12.81 6.95
CA ALA A 47 -13.26 -12.64 7.95
C ALA A 47 -12.87 -13.25 9.31
N LEU A 48 -12.10 -14.35 9.31
CA LEU A 48 -11.51 -14.90 10.52
C LEU A 48 -10.41 -13.98 11.08
N ALA A 49 -9.56 -13.44 10.21
CA ALA A 49 -8.49 -12.51 10.59
C ALA A 49 -8.99 -11.19 11.19
N VAL A 50 -10.17 -10.70 10.77
CA VAL A 50 -10.85 -9.57 11.43
C VAL A 50 -11.21 -9.92 12.87
N ARG A 51 -11.56 -11.19 13.15
CA ARG A 51 -11.94 -11.62 14.50
C ARG A 51 -10.75 -11.89 15.40
N ARG A 52 -9.63 -12.34 14.84
CA ARG A 52 -8.38 -12.70 15.50
C ARG A 52 -7.21 -12.16 14.70
N THR A 53 -6.66 -11.02 15.12
CA THR A 53 -5.64 -10.29 14.37
C THR A 53 -4.35 -11.09 14.24
N GLU A 54 -4.10 -12.03 15.14
CA GLU A 54 -2.95 -12.95 15.10
C GLU A 54 -2.94 -13.80 13.83
N ILE A 55 -4.11 -14.03 13.22
CA ILE A 55 -4.23 -14.79 11.97
C ILE A 55 -3.73 -13.97 10.76
N VAL A 56 -3.68 -12.63 10.87
CA VAL A 56 -3.16 -11.75 9.81
C VAL A 56 -1.71 -12.06 9.51
N GLU A 57 -0.91 -12.39 10.53
CA GLU A 57 0.49 -12.78 10.34
C GLU A 57 0.61 -14.02 9.44
N SER A 58 -0.18 -15.06 9.73
CA SER A 58 -0.20 -16.29 8.93
C SER A 58 -0.62 -16.02 7.48
N LEU A 59 -1.62 -15.15 7.29
CA LEU A 59 -2.03 -14.72 5.94
C LEU A 59 -0.88 -14.03 5.21
N PHE A 60 -0.23 -13.05 5.85
CA PHE A 60 0.84 -12.27 5.23
C PHE A 60 2.05 -13.14 4.94
N ARG A 61 2.41 -14.03 5.86
CA ARG A 61 3.49 -14.99 5.68
C ARG A 61 3.26 -15.86 4.44
N LYS A 62 2.08 -16.47 4.32
CA LYS A 62 1.69 -17.27 3.14
C LYS A 62 1.70 -16.46 1.84
N CYS A 63 1.28 -15.20 1.88
CA CYS A 63 1.33 -14.32 0.70
C CYS A 63 2.76 -13.90 0.31
N SER A 64 3.73 -14.09 1.20
CA SER A 64 5.13 -13.73 1.00
C SER A 64 6.02 -14.95 0.72
N GLU A 65 5.43 -16.13 0.55
CA GLU A 65 6.13 -17.35 0.15
C GLU A 65 6.42 -17.34 -1.37
N GLU A 66 7.44 -18.10 -1.78
CA GLU A 66 7.76 -18.25 -3.20
C GLU A 66 6.59 -18.87 -3.96
N ASN A 67 6.30 -18.35 -5.17
CA ASN A 67 5.18 -18.77 -6.02
C ASN A 67 3.78 -18.46 -5.47
N ALA A 68 3.66 -17.60 -4.46
CA ALA A 68 2.37 -17.17 -3.91
C ALA A 68 1.74 -15.98 -4.65
N ASP A 69 2.17 -15.64 -5.87
CA ASP A 69 1.76 -14.42 -6.59
C ASP A 69 0.24 -14.27 -6.73
N ALA A 70 -0.45 -15.33 -7.17
CA ALA A 70 -1.91 -15.31 -7.32
C ALA A 70 -2.63 -15.11 -5.96
N LEU A 71 -2.11 -15.72 -4.89
CA LEU A 71 -2.63 -15.54 -3.53
C LEU A 71 -2.41 -14.10 -3.04
N SER A 72 -1.18 -13.61 -3.18
CA SER A 72 -0.79 -12.24 -2.80
C SER A 72 -1.65 -11.19 -3.51
N LYS A 73 -1.80 -11.30 -4.83
CA LYS A 73 -2.69 -10.42 -5.61
C LYS A 73 -4.15 -10.53 -5.16
N THR A 74 -4.66 -11.73 -4.93
CA THR A 74 -6.05 -11.94 -4.48
C THR A 74 -6.30 -11.30 -3.11
N VAL A 75 -5.35 -11.44 -2.19
CA VAL A 75 -5.43 -10.82 -0.86
C VAL A 75 -5.34 -9.30 -0.97
N ARG A 76 -4.36 -8.76 -1.72
CA ARG A 76 -4.22 -7.32 -1.94
C ARG A 76 -5.46 -6.70 -2.60
N ALA A 77 -6.06 -7.38 -3.58
CA ALA A 77 -7.29 -6.95 -4.24
C ALA A 77 -8.51 -6.90 -3.30
N ASN A 78 -8.47 -7.61 -2.17
CA ASN A 78 -9.53 -7.58 -1.16
C ASN A 78 -9.09 -6.92 0.16
N MET A 79 -7.91 -6.28 0.19
CA MET A 79 -7.29 -5.75 1.41
C MET A 79 -8.16 -4.69 2.10
N SER A 80 -8.86 -3.86 1.32
CA SER A 80 -9.81 -2.86 1.84
C SER A 80 -10.88 -3.45 2.77
N LYS A 81 -11.35 -4.68 2.50
CA LYS A 81 -12.34 -5.35 3.34
C LYS A 81 -11.73 -5.78 4.67
N LEU A 82 -10.53 -6.34 4.64
CA LEU A 82 -9.80 -6.77 5.84
C LEU A 82 -9.41 -5.56 6.69
N ALA A 83 -8.70 -4.60 6.09
CA ALA A 83 -8.15 -3.43 6.77
C ALA A 83 -9.22 -2.58 7.45
N ARG A 84 -10.30 -2.23 6.72
CA ARG A 84 -11.39 -1.41 7.27
C ARG A 84 -12.18 -2.14 8.34
N ALA A 85 -12.52 -3.42 8.11
CA ALA A 85 -13.28 -4.18 9.10
C ALA A 85 -12.48 -4.41 10.39
N ALA A 86 -11.17 -4.63 10.28
CA ALA A 86 -10.29 -4.78 11.44
C ALA A 86 -10.12 -3.44 12.19
N ALA A 87 -9.95 -2.32 11.47
CA ALA A 87 -9.87 -0.98 12.06
C ALA A 87 -11.16 -0.57 12.78
N ILE A 88 -12.34 -0.84 12.20
CA ILE A 88 -13.64 -0.58 12.85
C ILE A 88 -13.79 -1.40 14.14
N LYS A 89 -13.33 -2.66 14.12
CA LYS A 89 -13.52 -3.57 15.26
C LYS A 89 -12.56 -3.32 16.41
N HIS A 90 -11.29 -3.06 16.12
CA HIS A 90 -10.21 -3.03 17.12
C HIS A 90 -9.59 -1.64 17.31
N GLY A 91 -10.00 -0.65 16.51
CA GLY A 91 -9.36 0.66 16.42
C GLY A 91 -8.24 0.67 15.39
N GLY A 92 -8.17 1.72 14.56
CA GLY A 92 -7.21 1.84 13.46
C GLY A 92 -5.76 1.84 13.91
N ALA A 93 -5.41 2.67 14.89
CA ALA A 93 -4.05 2.76 15.44
C ALA A 93 -3.62 1.43 16.11
N SER A 94 -4.50 0.84 16.92
CA SER A 94 -4.25 -0.42 17.63
C SER A 94 -3.96 -1.56 16.65
N VAL A 95 -4.82 -1.74 15.62
CA VAL A 95 -4.63 -2.82 14.65
C VAL A 95 -3.41 -2.59 13.76
N ALA A 96 -3.11 -1.34 13.38
CA ALA A 96 -1.91 -1.02 12.61
C ALA A 96 -0.64 -1.45 13.34
N MET A 97 -0.51 -1.06 14.61
CA MET A 97 0.64 -1.38 15.44
C MET A 97 0.74 -2.90 15.67
N SER A 98 -0.38 -3.57 15.95
CA SER A 98 -0.42 -5.02 16.13
C SER A 98 0.04 -5.76 14.88
N VAL A 99 -0.53 -5.44 13.70
CA VAL A 99 -0.16 -6.07 12.42
C VAL A 99 1.29 -5.74 12.05
N ALA A 100 1.75 -4.53 12.32
CA ALA A 100 3.14 -4.13 12.10
C ALA A 100 4.11 -4.92 12.98
N ALA A 101 3.79 -5.13 14.26
CA ALA A 101 4.63 -5.91 15.18
C ALA A 101 4.83 -7.36 14.70
N MET A 102 3.81 -7.95 14.06
CA MET A 102 3.86 -9.32 13.53
C MET A 102 4.52 -9.42 12.15
N ALA A 103 4.56 -8.33 11.38
CA ALA A 103 5.11 -8.36 10.02
C ALA A 103 6.64 -8.34 10.02
N GLY A 104 7.26 -9.43 9.55
CA GLY A 104 8.69 -9.46 9.27
C GLY A 104 9.08 -8.72 7.98
N PRO A 105 10.37 -8.65 7.64
CA PRO A 105 10.85 -7.94 6.44
C PRO A 105 10.18 -8.39 5.14
N LYS A 106 9.96 -9.71 4.98
CA LYS A 106 9.29 -10.28 3.80
C LYS A 106 7.81 -9.89 3.70
N GLN A 107 7.17 -9.54 4.81
CA GLN A 107 5.75 -9.18 4.87
C GLN A 107 5.50 -7.66 4.72
N VAL A 108 6.54 -6.83 4.66
CA VAL A 108 6.41 -5.36 4.53
C VAL A 108 5.50 -4.95 3.37
N PRO A 109 5.56 -5.55 2.15
CA PRO A 109 4.65 -5.18 1.07
C PRO A 109 3.15 -5.39 1.42
N MET A 110 2.85 -6.43 2.20
CA MET A 110 1.48 -6.72 2.66
C MET A 110 1.05 -5.75 3.75
N LEU A 111 1.96 -5.40 4.67
CA LEU A 111 1.73 -4.40 5.70
C LEU A 111 1.44 -3.02 5.08
N LEU A 112 2.25 -2.57 4.12
CA LEU A 112 2.01 -1.30 3.41
C LEU A 112 0.64 -1.30 2.73
N SER A 113 0.30 -2.39 2.03
CA SER A 113 -1.02 -2.53 1.41
C SER A 113 -2.16 -2.50 2.43
N PHE A 114 -1.97 -3.06 3.62
CA PHE A 114 -2.95 -3.01 4.71
C PHE A 114 -3.15 -1.58 5.22
N LEU A 115 -2.06 -0.86 5.53
CA LEU A 115 -2.09 0.52 6.03
C LEU A 115 -2.78 1.47 5.03
N GLU A 116 -2.44 1.38 3.74
CA GLU A 116 -3.07 2.16 2.65
C GLU A 116 -4.60 2.01 2.57
N ASN A 117 -5.12 0.89 3.07
CA ASN A 117 -6.51 0.49 2.96
C ASN A 117 -7.33 0.74 4.24
N MET A 118 -6.72 1.17 5.34
CA MET A 118 -7.41 1.29 6.64
C MET A 118 -8.39 2.46 6.72
N SER A 119 -8.01 3.67 6.29
CA SER A 119 -8.91 4.82 6.29
C SER A 119 -8.59 5.78 5.15
N ALA A 120 -9.64 6.33 4.54
CA ALA A 120 -9.51 7.46 3.61
C ALA A 120 -9.34 8.80 4.34
N ASN A 121 -9.66 8.84 5.64
CA ASN A 121 -9.58 9.98 6.54
C ASN A 121 -8.94 9.50 7.86
N PRO A 122 -7.61 9.30 7.89
CA PRO A 122 -6.93 8.89 9.12
C PRO A 122 -7.03 9.97 10.19
N ASP A 123 -7.32 9.56 11.42
CA ASP A 123 -7.30 10.40 12.62
C ASP A 123 -5.87 10.57 13.15
N GLN A 124 -5.69 11.40 14.18
CA GLN A 124 -4.36 11.68 14.74
C GLN A 124 -3.71 10.43 15.33
N GLU A 125 -4.49 9.55 15.96
CA GLU A 125 -3.97 8.30 16.53
C GLU A 125 -3.38 7.39 15.45
N LEU A 126 -4.05 7.28 14.29
CA LEU A 126 -3.55 6.51 13.17
C LEU A 126 -2.32 7.18 12.52
N ILE A 127 -2.30 8.52 12.41
CA ILE A 127 -1.12 9.26 11.95
C ILE A 127 0.09 8.93 12.83
N ASP A 128 -0.07 9.02 14.15
CA ASP A 128 0.99 8.75 15.12
C ASP A 128 1.45 7.27 15.06
N ALA A 129 0.51 6.34 14.85
CA ALA A 129 0.83 4.93 14.65
C ALA A 129 1.67 4.70 13.39
N CYS A 130 1.36 5.35 12.26
CA CYS A 130 2.16 5.26 11.04
C CYS A 130 3.61 5.72 11.25
N TYR A 131 3.83 6.81 11.98
CA TYR A 131 5.18 7.26 12.35
C TYR A 131 5.90 6.26 13.26
N LYS A 132 5.22 5.74 14.29
CA LYS A 132 5.81 4.72 15.18
C LYS A 132 6.18 3.43 14.43
N ILE A 133 5.35 3.03 13.46
CA ILE A 133 5.63 1.88 12.61
C ILE A 133 6.86 2.17 11.77
N GLN A 134 6.93 3.33 11.11
CA GLN A 134 8.09 3.75 10.33
C GLN A 134 9.37 3.68 11.16
N ASP A 135 9.34 4.20 12.38
CA ASP A 135 10.48 4.16 13.30
C ASP A 135 10.86 2.73 13.67
N SER A 136 9.89 1.90 14.06
CA SER A 136 10.15 0.50 14.45
C SER A 136 10.60 -0.41 13.30
N LYS A 137 10.31 -0.03 12.06
CA LYS A 137 10.68 -0.76 10.85
C LYS A 137 11.96 -0.24 10.19
N SER A 138 12.54 0.84 10.70
CA SER A 138 13.85 1.32 10.28
C SER A 138 14.93 0.45 10.94
N SER A 139 15.82 -0.14 10.13
CA SER A 139 17.03 -0.79 10.65
C SER A 139 17.97 0.29 11.21
N ASP A 140 18.75 -0.04 12.25
CA ASP A 140 19.74 0.89 12.81
C ASP A 140 20.68 1.43 11.72
N GLY A 141 20.55 2.72 11.40
CA GLY A 141 21.37 3.43 10.42
C GLY A 141 20.79 3.56 9.01
N GLU A 142 19.65 2.95 8.70
CA GLU A 142 18.95 3.15 7.43
C GLU A 142 18.00 4.35 7.48
N SER A 143 17.84 5.03 6.34
CA SER A 143 16.84 6.08 6.19
C SER A 143 15.44 5.51 6.40
N LYS A 144 14.62 6.20 7.19
CA LYS A 144 13.22 5.83 7.41
C LYS A 144 12.48 5.60 6.10
N ASP A 145 11.82 4.45 5.96
CA ASP A 145 11.06 4.13 4.75
C ASP A 145 9.82 5.04 4.66
N PRO A 146 9.74 5.95 3.68
CA PRO A 146 8.62 6.90 3.57
C PRO A 146 7.30 6.22 3.19
N ARG A 147 7.30 4.95 2.73
CA ARG A 147 6.07 4.24 2.36
C ARG A 147 5.11 4.05 3.54
N PHE A 148 5.61 4.00 4.77
CA PHE A 148 4.78 3.84 5.97
C PHE A 148 3.91 5.06 6.29
N ILE A 149 4.29 6.25 5.82
CA ILE A 149 3.56 7.50 6.07
C ILE A 149 2.67 7.91 4.89
N ILE A 150 2.87 7.35 3.69
CA ILE A 150 1.99 7.58 2.52
C ILE A 150 0.49 7.43 2.84
N PRO A 151 0.04 6.41 3.59
CA PRO A 151 -1.38 6.24 3.91
C PRO A 151 -2.01 7.45 4.59
N VAL A 152 -1.22 8.28 5.27
CA VAL A 152 -1.70 9.41 6.07
C VAL A 152 -1.33 10.78 5.52
N VAL A 153 -0.58 10.83 4.41
CA VAL A 153 -0.14 12.07 3.73
C VAL A 153 -1.30 13.03 3.43
N ALA A 154 -2.47 12.52 3.02
CA ALA A 154 -3.63 13.35 2.71
C ALA A 154 -4.15 14.18 3.91
N SER A 155 -3.92 13.69 5.14
CA SER A 155 -4.35 14.33 6.40
C SER A 155 -3.26 15.17 7.07
N MET A 156 -2.02 15.14 6.56
CA MET A 156 -0.90 15.88 7.16
C MET A 156 -1.05 17.39 7.00
N LYS A 157 -0.45 18.16 7.92
CA LYS A 157 -0.39 19.62 7.77
C LYS A 157 0.56 20.01 6.64
N ARG A 158 0.32 21.16 5.99
CA ARG A 158 1.18 21.64 4.90
C ARG A 158 2.65 21.73 5.32
N VAL A 159 2.92 22.18 6.54
CA VAL A 159 4.28 22.31 7.08
C VAL A 159 4.97 20.95 7.16
N GLU A 160 4.29 19.92 7.67
CA GLU A 160 4.82 18.55 7.74
C GLU A 160 5.10 17.97 6.34
N LEU A 161 4.19 18.21 5.39
CA LEU A 161 4.36 17.76 4.00
C LEU A 161 5.59 18.36 3.32
N VAL A 162 5.84 19.66 3.54
CA VAL A 162 7.02 20.34 2.99
C VAL A 162 8.30 19.72 3.53
N THR A 163 8.31 19.34 4.82
CA THR A 163 9.44 18.67 5.46
C THR A 163 9.70 17.27 4.89
N HIS A 164 8.65 16.51 4.56
CA HIS A 164 8.77 15.14 4.02
C HIS A 164 8.89 15.06 2.49
N LEU A 165 8.62 16.15 1.76
CA LEU A 165 8.72 16.16 0.30
C LEU A 165 10.09 15.70 -0.21
N PRO A 166 11.24 16.14 0.37
CA PRO A 166 12.54 15.62 -0.02
C PRO A 166 12.68 14.11 0.16
N ASP A 167 12.08 13.53 1.19
CA ASP A 167 12.15 12.09 1.46
C ASP A 167 11.38 11.31 0.39
N PHE A 168 10.20 11.79 -0.02
CA PHE A 168 9.44 11.18 -1.11
C PHE A 168 10.16 11.31 -2.46
N VAL A 169 10.80 12.45 -2.74
CA VAL A 169 11.55 12.69 -3.99
C VAL A 169 12.82 11.84 -4.06
N ARG A 170 13.50 11.62 -2.92
CA ARG A 170 14.71 10.81 -2.85
C ARG A 170 14.43 9.30 -2.89
N ALA A 171 13.18 8.90 -2.64
CA ALA A 171 12.76 7.51 -2.74
C ALA A 171 12.61 7.04 -4.21
N GLU A 172 12.09 5.83 -4.41
CA GLU A 172 11.77 5.30 -5.73
C GLU A 172 10.59 6.05 -6.39
N ASP A 173 10.54 6.09 -7.72
CA ASP A 173 9.51 6.79 -8.50
C ASP A 173 8.07 6.38 -8.11
N ASN A 174 7.84 5.10 -7.84
CA ASN A 174 6.55 4.56 -7.40
C ASN A 174 6.11 5.11 -6.03
N VAL A 175 7.04 5.35 -5.11
CA VAL A 175 6.80 5.94 -3.79
C VAL A 175 6.44 7.40 -3.95
N PHE A 176 7.20 8.14 -4.77
CA PHE A 176 6.92 9.53 -5.05
C PHE A 176 5.55 9.72 -5.70
N LEU A 177 5.23 8.94 -6.73
CA LEU A 177 3.92 8.98 -7.40
C LEU A 177 2.77 8.60 -6.46
N GLY A 178 2.98 7.61 -5.59
CA GLY A 178 2.01 7.24 -4.56
C GLY A 178 1.73 8.38 -3.58
N ALA A 179 2.78 9.04 -3.10
CA ALA A 179 2.67 10.20 -2.23
C ALA A 179 1.94 11.37 -2.93
N LEU A 180 2.31 11.70 -4.17
CA LEU A 180 1.66 12.74 -4.97
C LEU A 180 0.16 12.46 -5.18
N THR A 181 -0.21 11.22 -5.47
CA THR A 181 -1.61 10.81 -5.63
C THR A 181 -2.40 11.10 -4.37
N ARG A 182 -1.85 10.74 -3.19
CA ARG A 182 -2.49 11.02 -1.89
C ARG A 182 -2.53 12.51 -1.54
N MET A 183 -1.51 13.28 -1.93
CA MET A 183 -1.55 14.73 -1.79
C MET A 183 -2.65 15.35 -2.68
N GLY A 184 -2.84 14.82 -3.89
CA GLY A 184 -3.91 15.24 -4.81
C GLY A 184 -5.31 15.02 -4.25
N ASP A 185 -5.53 13.92 -3.52
CA ASP A 185 -6.82 13.63 -2.85
C ASP A 185 -7.28 14.75 -1.90
N ARG A 186 -6.33 15.55 -1.38
CA ARG A 186 -6.62 16.71 -0.51
C ARG A 186 -7.23 17.88 -1.29
N VAL A 187 -6.81 18.09 -2.53
CA VAL A 187 -7.24 19.24 -3.35
C VAL A 187 -8.70 19.09 -3.79
N GLY A 188 -9.15 17.86 -4.03
CA GLY A 188 -10.55 17.57 -4.38
C GLY A 188 -11.56 17.67 -3.22
N ARG A 189 -11.10 17.99 -2.00
CA ARG A 189 -11.93 18.09 -0.79
C ARG A 189 -12.12 19.53 -0.28
N GLN A 190 -11.58 20.52 -1.00
CA GLN A 190 -11.79 21.95 -0.75
C GLN A 190 -12.82 22.51 -1.73
#